data_AF-A0A2N1Y196-F1
#
_entry.id   AF-A0A2N1Y196-F1
#
_cell.length_a   1.000
_cell.length_b   1.000
_cell.length_c   1.000
_cell.angle_alpha   90.00
_cell.angle_beta   90.00
_cell.angle_gamma   90.00
#
_symmetry.space_group_name_H-M   'P 1'
#
loop_
_entity.id
_entity.type
_entity.pdbx_description
1 polymer ?
#
loop_
_entity_poly.entity_id
_entity_poly.type
_entity_poly.pdbx_seq_one_letter_code
_entity_poly.pdbx_strand_id
1 'polypeptide(L)'
;MQDDTDQAAPGDKAKREFSQAVERINADILAAGGLHPKWTQEEAIAYECARECITHLKAIYTGELYHDNPTPERRAEIKAEQSRLAAELRGLHVHDHAEIARIRRDYGQRIREHMAQAKRSAKD
;
A
#
# COMPACT_ATOMS: atom_id res chain seq x y z
N MET A 1 39.26 10.51 -57.02
CA MET A 1 39.62 9.75 -55.82
C MET A 1 39.45 10.67 -54.63
N GLN A 2 38.42 10.45 -53.82
CA GLN A 2 38.49 10.45 -52.36
C GLN A 2 37.10 10.08 -51.85
N ASP A 3 37.02 8.84 -51.40
CA ASP A 3 35.88 8.23 -50.74
C ASP A 3 36.07 8.54 -49.25
N ASP A 4 35.59 9.71 -48.82
CA ASP A 4 35.56 10.07 -47.39
C ASP A 4 34.44 9.27 -46.74
N THR A 5 34.74 8.00 -46.46
CA THR A 5 33.92 7.16 -45.62
C THR A 5 34.00 7.73 -44.21
N ASP A 6 32.94 8.44 -43.82
CA ASP A 6 32.71 9.03 -42.51
C ASP A 6 32.69 7.90 -41.45
N GLN A 7 33.89 7.48 -41.02
CA GLN A 7 34.10 6.43 -40.04
C GLN A 7 33.74 6.99 -38.67
N ALA A 8 32.45 6.89 -38.32
CA ALA A 8 31.95 7.22 -36.99
C ALA A 8 32.83 6.55 -35.93
N ALA A 9 33.26 7.33 -34.94
CA ALA A 9 34.15 6.84 -33.89
C ALA A 9 33.52 5.62 -33.19
N PRO A 10 34.30 4.61 -32.77
CA PRO A 10 33.76 3.37 -32.18
C PRO A 10 32.76 3.60 -31.02
N GLY A 11 32.93 4.69 -30.27
CA GLY A 11 32.02 5.09 -29.19
C GLY A 11 30.65 5.60 -29.67
N ASP A 12 30.54 6.14 -30.88
CA ASP A 12 29.27 6.64 -31.43
C ASP A 12 28.38 5.50 -31.90
N LYS A 13 28.98 4.43 -32.42
CA LYS A 13 28.25 3.19 -32.74
C LYS A 13 27.66 2.55 -31.49
N ALA A 14 28.47 2.41 -30.43
CA ALA A 14 28.02 1.83 -29.17
C ALA A 14 26.89 2.64 -28.51
N LYS A 15 26.96 3.98 -28.55
CA LYS A 15 25.88 4.85 -28.05
C LYS A 15 24.58 4.69 -28.85
N ARG A 16 24.67 4.61 -30.18
CA ARG A 16 23.49 4.39 -31.05
C ARG A 16 22.84 3.04 -30.78
N GLU A 17 23.63 1.97 -30.66
CA GLU A 17 23.12 0.64 -30.34
C GLU A 17 22.43 0.61 -28.98
N PHE A 18 23.02 1.28 -27.98
CA PHE A 18 22.41 1.41 -26.65
C PHE A 18 21.08 2.18 -26.71
N SER A 19 21.04 3.34 -27.38
CA SER A 19 19.81 4.12 -27.55
C SER A 19 18.71 3.31 -28.24
N GLN A 20 19.04 2.58 -29.32
CA GLN A 20 18.08 1.73 -30.03
C GLN A 20 17.56 0.58 -29.16
N ALA A 21 18.41 -0.02 -28.32
CA ALA A 21 17.99 -1.06 -27.40
C ALA A 21 17.00 -0.52 -26.35
N VAL A 22 17.26 0.66 -25.79
CA VAL A 22 16.37 1.33 -24.82
C VAL A 22 15.03 1.68 -25.47
N GLU A 23 15.05 2.25 -26.68
CA GLU A 23 13.83 2.58 -27.43
C GLU A 23 12.98 1.35 -27.72
N ARG A 24 13.62 0.22 -28.07
CA ARG A 24 12.94 -1.04 -28.34
C ARG A 24 12.28 -1.62 -27.09
N ILE A 25 12.99 -1.61 -25.95
CA ILE A 25 12.42 -2.03 -24.66
C ILE A 25 11.22 -1.17 -24.28
N ASN A 26 11.31 0.14 -24.44
CA ASN A 26 10.20 1.04 -24.16
C ASN A 26 9.00 0.80 -25.09
N ALA A 27 9.25 0.56 -26.37
CA ALA A 27 8.20 0.23 -27.34
C ALA A 27 7.51 -1.08 -26.98
N ASP A 28 8.27 -2.11 -26.58
CA ASP A 28 7.72 -3.42 -26.18
C ASP A 28 6.88 -3.31 -24.88
N ILE A 29 7.31 -2.49 -23.90
CA ILE A 29 6.54 -2.22 -22.68
C ILE A 29 5.22 -1.52 -23.02
N LEU A 30 5.24 -0.52 -23.90
CA LEU A 30 4.05 0.20 -24.32
C LEU A 30 3.11 -0.71 -25.14
N ALA A 31 3.66 -1.52 -26.05
CA ALA A 31 2.91 -2.48 -26.85
C ALA A 31 2.27 -3.58 -26.00
N ALA A 32 2.89 -3.96 -24.88
CA ALA A 32 2.33 -4.86 -23.88
C ALA A 32 1.22 -4.22 -23.02
N GLY A 33 0.82 -2.98 -23.30
CA GLY A 33 -0.21 -2.25 -22.57
C GLY A 33 0.31 -1.52 -21.33
N GLY A 34 1.62 -1.33 -21.22
CA GLY A 34 2.29 -0.74 -20.06
C GLY A 34 2.38 -1.70 -18.87
N LEU A 35 3.37 -1.49 -17.99
CA LEU A 35 3.39 -2.08 -16.64
C LEU A 35 2.34 -1.37 -15.76
N HIS A 36 1.10 -1.36 -16.19
CA HIS A 36 0.01 -0.82 -15.40
C HIS A 36 -0.51 -1.91 -14.47
N PRO A 37 -0.63 -1.64 -13.16
CA PRO A 37 -1.29 -2.56 -12.26
C PRO A 37 -2.69 -2.90 -12.80
N LYS A 38 -3.14 -4.14 -12.57
CA LYS A 38 -4.48 -4.60 -12.98
C LYS A 38 -5.64 -3.97 -12.18
N TRP A 39 -5.33 -2.97 -11.36
CA TRP A 39 -6.24 -2.24 -10.52
C TRP A 39 -6.16 -0.74 -10.81
N THR A 40 -7.30 -0.08 -10.69
CA THR A 40 -7.45 1.36 -10.84
C THR A 40 -6.80 2.10 -9.67
N GLN A 41 -6.57 3.40 -9.85
CA GLN A 41 -6.08 4.26 -8.77
C GLN A 41 -7.07 4.32 -7.59
N GLU A 42 -8.38 4.33 -7.87
CA GLU A 42 -9.41 4.35 -6.83
C GLU A 42 -9.41 3.05 -6.00
N GLU A 43 -9.23 1.90 -6.66
CA GLU A 43 -9.08 0.61 -5.98
C GLU A 43 -7.84 0.59 -5.09
N ALA A 44 -6.70 1.10 -5.58
CA ALA A 44 -5.48 1.21 -4.79
C ALA A 44 -5.67 2.11 -3.55
N ILE A 45 -6.30 3.29 -3.72
CA ILE A 45 -6.60 4.20 -2.61
C ILE A 45 -7.53 3.51 -1.59
N ALA A 46 -8.61 2.88 -2.05
CA ALA A 46 -9.56 2.22 -1.17
C ALA A 46 -8.91 1.08 -0.38
N TYR A 47 -8.09 0.26 -1.04
CA TYR A 47 -7.35 -0.83 -0.43
C TYR A 47 -6.37 -0.33 0.64
N GLU A 48 -5.53 0.67 0.34
CA GLU A 48 -4.60 1.22 1.32
C GLU A 48 -5.33 1.89 2.50
N CYS A 49 -6.43 2.63 2.25
CA CYS A 49 -7.26 3.16 3.33
C CYS A 49 -7.82 2.06 4.25
N ALA A 50 -8.20 0.90 3.70
CA ALA A 50 -8.68 -0.23 4.51
C ALA A 50 -7.55 -0.83 5.36
N ARG A 51 -6.35 -1.01 4.79
CA ARG A 51 -5.16 -1.48 5.51
C ARG A 51 -4.77 -0.55 6.65
N GLU A 52 -4.85 0.76 6.42
CA GLU A 52 -4.60 1.76 7.46
C GLU A 52 -5.63 1.67 8.58
N CYS A 53 -6.92 1.49 8.27
CA CYS A 53 -7.94 1.30 9.31
C CYS A 53 -7.63 0.08 10.19
N ILE A 54 -7.26 -1.06 9.60
CA ILE A 54 -6.86 -2.26 10.36
C ILE A 54 -5.63 -1.98 11.22
N THR A 55 -4.61 -1.33 10.65
CA THR A 55 -3.36 -1.02 11.34
C THR A 55 -3.58 -0.05 12.50
N HIS A 56 -4.43 0.95 12.32
CA HIS A 56 -4.79 1.90 13.36
C HIS A 56 -5.52 1.23 14.52
N LEU A 57 -6.48 0.34 14.25
CA LEU A 57 -7.13 -0.43 15.32
C LEU A 57 -6.12 -1.28 16.11
N LYS A 58 -5.18 -1.94 15.42
CA LYS A 58 -4.09 -2.66 16.10
C LYS A 58 -3.27 -1.73 17.00
N ALA A 59 -3.00 -0.50 16.56
CA ALA A 59 -2.27 0.50 17.34
C ALA A 59 -3.05 0.93 18.59
N ILE A 60 -4.37 1.16 18.48
CA ILE A 60 -5.24 1.46 19.64
C ILE A 60 -5.13 0.34 20.68
N TYR A 61 -5.28 -0.91 20.26
CA TYR A 61 -5.17 -2.06 21.15
C TYR A 61 -3.77 -2.24 21.76
N THR A 62 -2.72 -1.92 21.00
CA THR A 62 -1.36 -1.88 21.53
C THR A 62 -1.25 -0.81 22.62
N GLY A 63 -1.80 0.38 22.40
CA GLY A 63 -1.85 1.44 23.41
C GLY A 63 -2.52 0.97 24.70
N GLU A 64 -3.69 0.32 24.58
CA GLU A 64 -4.42 -0.23 25.73
C GLU A 64 -3.57 -1.23 26.53
N LEU A 65 -2.83 -2.13 25.85
CA LEU A 65 -1.97 -3.10 26.52
C LEU A 65 -0.85 -2.50 27.37
N TYR A 66 -0.27 -1.39 26.91
CA TYR A 66 0.93 -0.79 27.49
C TYR A 66 0.64 0.37 28.44
N HIS A 67 -0.42 1.15 28.19
CA HIS A 67 -0.73 2.35 28.96
C HIS A 67 -1.84 2.14 29.99
N ASP A 68 -2.80 1.26 29.72
CA ASP A 68 -4.02 1.15 30.54
C ASP A 68 -3.98 -0.03 31.53
N ASN A 69 -2.87 -0.79 31.54
CA ASN A 69 -2.64 -2.00 32.35
C ASN A 69 -3.91 -2.88 32.51
N PRO A 70 -4.45 -3.42 31.40
CA PRO A 70 -5.74 -4.09 31.39
C PRO A 70 -5.71 -5.38 32.23
N THR A 71 -6.90 -5.79 32.69
CA THR A 71 -7.09 -7.07 33.39
C THR A 71 -6.61 -8.25 32.53
N PRO A 72 -6.26 -9.41 33.14
CA PRO A 72 -5.84 -10.59 32.39
C PRO A 72 -6.85 -11.02 31.31
N GLU A 73 -8.14 -10.94 31.61
CA GLU A 73 -9.23 -11.28 30.68
C GLU A 73 -9.23 -10.32 29.49
N ARG A 74 -9.19 -9.02 29.77
CA ARG A 74 -9.16 -7.99 28.73
C ARG A 74 -7.91 -8.09 27.87
N ARG A 75 -6.76 -8.42 28.47
CA ARG A 75 -5.51 -8.69 27.75
C ARG A 75 -5.64 -9.87 26.79
N ALA A 76 -6.35 -10.92 27.17
CA ALA A 76 -6.59 -12.07 26.30
C ALA A 76 -7.50 -11.69 25.11
N GLU A 77 -8.56 -10.91 25.36
CA GLU A 77 -9.43 -10.37 24.30
C GLU A 77 -8.64 -9.52 23.30
N ILE A 78 -7.81 -8.59 23.80
CA ILE A 78 -6.99 -7.73 22.95
C ILE A 78 -6.06 -8.57 22.08
N LYS A 79 -5.37 -9.57 22.64
CA LYS A 79 -4.49 -10.45 21.86
C LYS A 79 -5.24 -11.24 20.79
N ALA A 80 -6.44 -11.72 21.10
CA ALA A 80 -7.30 -12.40 20.14
C ALA A 80 -7.69 -11.46 18.99
N GLU A 81 -8.09 -10.22 19.32
CA GLU A 81 -8.48 -9.23 18.33
C GLU A 81 -7.31 -8.76 17.47
N GLN A 82 -6.12 -8.56 18.04
CA GLN A 82 -4.90 -8.26 17.28
C GLN A 82 -4.53 -9.40 16.32
N SER A 83 -4.72 -10.65 16.75
CA SER A 83 -4.49 -11.82 15.90
C SER A 83 -5.51 -11.89 14.75
N ARG A 84 -6.78 -11.62 15.03
CA ARG A 84 -7.86 -11.52 14.03
C ARG A 84 -7.55 -10.44 12.99
N LEU A 85 -7.23 -9.23 13.43
CA LEU A 85 -6.87 -8.11 12.55
C LEU A 85 -5.60 -8.39 11.73
N ALA A 86 -4.61 -9.09 12.29
CA ALA A 86 -3.42 -9.49 11.56
C ALA A 86 -3.70 -10.57 10.50
N ALA A 87 -4.65 -11.47 10.74
CA ALA A 87 -5.11 -12.42 9.74
C ALA A 87 -5.90 -11.71 8.62
N GLU A 88 -6.82 -10.82 8.99
CA GLU A 88 -7.61 -10.02 8.05
C GLU A 88 -6.71 -9.16 7.14
N LEU A 89 -5.71 -8.48 7.70
CA LEU A 89 -4.75 -7.70 6.92
C LEU A 89 -3.93 -8.53 5.93
N ARG A 90 -3.55 -9.76 6.32
CA ARG A 90 -2.78 -10.67 5.45
C ARG A 90 -3.64 -11.27 4.34
N GLY A 91 -4.93 -11.44 4.58
CA GLY A 91 -5.87 -12.02 3.62
C GLY A 91 -6.51 -11.01 2.68
N LEU A 92 -6.42 -9.71 2.97
CA LEU A 92 -7.06 -8.66 2.19
C LEU A 92 -6.40 -8.50 0.81
N HIS A 93 -7.20 -8.54 -0.25
CA HIS A 93 -6.78 -8.28 -1.61
C HIS A 93 -7.44 -7.00 -2.16
N VAL A 94 -6.76 -6.30 -3.07
CA VAL A 94 -7.25 -5.02 -3.65
C VAL A 94 -8.58 -5.13 -4.38
N HIS A 95 -8.93 -6.33 -4.87
CA HIS A 95 -10.20 -6.61 -5.55
C HIS A 95 -11.33 -7.04 -4.60
N ASP A 96 -11.09 -7.12 -3.29
CA ASP A 96 -12.11 -7.48 -2.29
C ASP A 96 -13.00 -6.27 -1.96
N HIS A 97 -13.66 -5.69 -2.99
CA HIS A 97 -14.29 -4.37 -2.90
C HIS A 97 -15.32 -4.26 -1.77
N ALA A 98 -16.14 -5.29 -1.57
CA ALA A 98 -17.16 -5.32 -0.51
C ALA A 98 -16.52 -5.33 0.88
N GLU A 99 -15.44 -6.08 1.05
CA GLU A 99 -14.72 -6.20 2.32
C GLU A 99 -13.93 -4.93 2.63
N ILE A 100 -13.24 -4.36 1.63
CA ILE A 100 -12.58 -3.05 1.71
C ILE A 100 -13.59 -1.98 2.15
N ALA A 101 -14.77 -1.95 1.54
CA ALA A 101 -15.83 -0.99 1.89
C ALA A 101 -16.33 -1.20 3.33
N ARG A 102 -16.51 -2.46 3.77
CA ARG A 102 -16.89 -2.80 5.15
C ARG A 102 -15.84 -2.31 6.14
N ILE A 103 -14.58 -2.65 5.93
CA ILE A 103 -13.46 -2.26 6.79
C ILE A 103 -13.41 -0.74 6.93
N ARG A 104 -13.41 0.00 5.81
CA ARG A 104 -13.33 1.48 5.83
C ARG A 104 -14.48 2.11 6.61
N ARG A 105 -15.70 1.58 6.47
CA ARG A 105 -16.87 2.09 7.17
C ARG A 105 -16.80 1.74 8.66
N ASP A 106 -16.70 0.45 8.97
CA ASP A 106 -16.90 -0.07 10.32
C ASP A 106 -15.68 0.22 11.21
N TYR A 107 -14.48 -0.02 10.72
CA TYR A 107 -13.25 0.25 11.48
C TYR A 107 -12.94 1.74 11.52
N GLY A 108 -13.19 2.46 10.43
CA GLY A 108 -13.12 3.92 10.43
C GLY A 108 -14.05 4.54 11.46
N GLN A 109 -15.25 3.99 11.66
CA GLN A 109 -16.17 4.45 12.69
C GLN A 109 -15.62 4.22 14.11
N ARG A 110 -15.13 3.01 14.40
CA ARG A 110 -14.52 2.68 15.70
C ARG A 110 -13.34 3.59 16.04
N ILE A 111 -12.48 3.88 15.04
CA ILE A 111 -11.34 4.80 15.22
C ILE A 111 -11.84 6.20 15.57
N ARG A 112 -12.81 6.75 14.84
CA ARG A 112 -13.37 8.07 15.13
C ARG A 112 -13.99 8.14 16.52
N GLU A 113 -14.70 7.09 16.94
CA GLU A 113 -15.28 7.01 18.28
C GLU A 113 -14.20 7.01 19.36
N HIS A 114 -13.14 6.22 19.19
CA HIS A 114 -12.00 6.20 20.11
C HIS A 114 -11.32 7.58 20.19
N MET A 115 -11.03 8.21 19.05
CA MET A 115 -10.42 9.54 19.02
C MET A 115 -11.32 10.62 19.66
N ALA A 116 -12.63 10.52 19.47
CA ALA A 116 -13.59 11.43 20.09
C ALA A 116 -13.64 11.23 21.62
N GLN A 117 -13.53 9.99 22.10
CA GLN A 117 -13.43 9.67 23.53
C GLN A 117 -12.13 10.24 24.13
N ALA A 118 -10.98 9.95 23.52
CA ALA A 118 -9.68 10.45 23.96
C ALA A 118 -9.65 11.99 24.04
N LYS A 119 -10.25 12.68 23.05
CA LYS A 119 -10.36 14.15 23.05
C LYS A 119 -11.24 14.71 24.18
N ARG A 120 -12.28 13.97 24.61
CA ARG A 120 -13.11 14.38 25.74
C ARG A 120 -12.34 14.22 27.06
N SER A 121 -11.70 13.08 27.26
CA SER A 121 -10.91 12.79 28.46
C SER A 121 -9.70 13.72 28.65
N ALA A 122 -9.17 14.31 27.57
CA ALA A 122 -8.06 15.27 27.67
C ALA A 122 -8.49 16.72 28.01
N LYS A 123 -9.79 17.01 28.05
CA LYS A 123 -10.33 18.34 28.37
C LYS A 123 -10.82 18.47 29.82
N ASP A 124 -11.02 17.34 30.48
CA ASP A 124 -11.36 17.23 31.90
C ASP A 124 -10.07 17.18 32.75
#